data_AF-A0A9C7V7P9-F1
#
_entry.id   AF-A0A9C7V7P9-F1
#
_cell.length_a   1.000
_cell.length_b   1.000
_cell.length_c   1.000
_cell.angle_alpha   90.00
_cell.angle_beta   90.00
_cell.angle_gamma   90.00
#
_symmetry.space_group_name_H-M   'P 1'
#
loop_
_entity.id
_entity.type
_entity.pdbx_description
1 polymer ?
#
loop_
_entity_poly.entity_id
_entity_poly.type
_entity_poly.pdbx_seq_one_letter_code
_entity_poly.pdbx_strand_id
1 'polypeptide(L)'
;MKRILVLFLWFYYTASFAVLNIPNDEPGSSATVTVESPQVKMKNNDSAGGLICHKTSCLHVEYFAGTDTSGETTWVLKNGYESFYLEACEPGDIERVLKGKSFLGEVRSLVVDWVERTPPAKGSYRIYGRCVKGSNNINWFTLDQPWDGIPPPVCGLSGPDVIDFGELKPAAVSGKSKKARYTISCDKKATVKVTFVFASGSSSEKIADDLTLALKVGTKDGVKGQTYTVEKSAVQADLNVDLKSGGAAPVGEYQASAVVKLTVE
;
A
#
# COMPACT_ATOMS: atom_id res chain seq x y z
N MET A 1 -13.92 27.29 -28.71
CA MET A 1 -14.60 26.85 -27.49
C MET A 1 -13.90 25.57 -27.03
N LYS A 2 -13.31 25.55 -25.82
CA LYS A 2 -12.22 24.60 -25.45
C LYS A 2 -12.26 24.23 -23.96
N ARG A 3 -12.15 22.94 -23.66
CA ARG A 3 -12.26 22.37 -22.31
C ARG A 3 -10.93 21.71 -21.94
N ILE A 4 -10.41 21.97 -20.74
CA ILE A 4 -9.21 21.28 -20.22
C ILE A 4 -9.66 20.40 -19.08
N LEU A 5 -9.43 19.09 -19.20
CA LEU A 5 -9.98 18.08 -18.30
C LEU A 5 -8.82 17.28 -17.67
N VAL A 6 -8.72 17.30 -16.34
CA VAL A 6 -7.74 16.46 -15.61
C VAL A 6 -8.46 15.25 -15.04
N LEU A 7 -8.06 14.04 -15.43
CA LEU A 7 -8.62 12.77 -14.94
C LEU A 7 -7.73 12.19 -13.84
N PHE A 8 -8.33 11.74 -12.73
CA PHE A 8 -7.61 11.08 -11.65
C PHE A 8 -7.82 9.55 -11.66
N LEU A 9 -6.72 8.80 -11.60
CA LEU A 9 -6.73 7.35 -11.40
C LEU A 9 -6.36 7.04 -9.95
N TRP A 10 -7.22 6.27 -9.29
CA TRP A 10 -7.10 5.92 -7.88
C TRP A 10 -6.20 4.70 -7.69
N PHE A 11 -5.12 4.86 -6.91
CA PHE A 11 -4.31 3.72 -6.47
C PHE A 11 -4.19 3.76 -4.94
N TYR A 12 -4.71 2.71 -4.29
CA TYR A 12 -4.44 2.42 -2.90
C TYR A 12 -2.99 1.94 -2.78
N TYR A 13 -2.14 2.65 -2.04
CA TYR A 13 -0.80 2.16 -1.72
C TYR A 13 -0.54 2.24 -0.22
N THR A 14 -0.21 1.09 0.34
CA THR A 14 0.08 0.80 1.74
C THR A 14 1.37 1.47 2.21
N ALA A 15 1.35 2.02 3.43
CA ALA A 15 2.55 2.38 4.15
C ALA A 15 3.20 1.14 4.81
N SER A 16 4.51 1.21 5.03
CA SER A 16 5.31 0.15 5.64
C SER A 16 5.17 0.20 7.16
N PHE A 17 4.23 -0.58 7.68
CA PHE A 17 4.14 -1.01 9.06
C PHE A 17 3.52 -2.42 9.09
N ALA A 18 3.72 -3.18 10.16
CA ALA A 18 3.12 -4.50 10.31
C ALA A 18 1.62 -4.34 10.59
N VAL A 19 0.78 -4.58 9.57
CA VAL A 19 -0.68 -4.47 9.66
C VAL A 19 -1.28 -5.85 9.83
N LEU A 20 -1.32 -6.33 11.07
CA LEU A 20 -2.30 -7.35 11.39
C LEU A 20 -3.61 -6.65 11.76
N ASN A 21 -4.45 -6.38 10.75
CA ASN A 21 -5.74 -5.72 10.96
C ASN A 21 -6.77 -6.77 11.38
N ILE A 22 -7.15 -6.82 12.67
CA ILE A 22 -8.22 -7.70 13.13
C ILE A 22 -9.05 -6.97 14.20
N PRO A 23 -10.32 -6.69 13.89
CA PRO A 23 -11.41 -7.31 14.64
C PRO A 23 -12.41 -7.94 13.64
N ASN A 24 -12.79 -9.19 13.86
CA ASN A 24 -13.65 -9.93 12.93
C ASN A 24 -15.10 -9.93 13.41
N ASP A 25 -16.03 -9.81 12.47
CA ASP A 25 -17.37 -10.40 12.57
C ASP A 25 -17.96 -10.82 11.20
N GLU A 26 -17.28 -10.55 10.06
CA GLU A 26 -17.81 -10.93 8.73
C GLU A 26 -16.77 -11.59 7.79
N PRO A 27 -17.17 -12.60 7.00
CA PRO A 27 -16.35 -13.16 5.92
C PRO A 27 -16.06 -12.10 4.84
N GLY A 28 -14.78 -11.80 4.59
CA GLY A 28 -14.33 -10.82 3.57
C GLY A 28 -13.16 -9.92 3.98
N SER A 29 -12.68 -10.02 5.22
CA SER A 29 -11.59 -9.19 5.76
C SER A 29 -10.20 -9.64 5.29
N SER A 30 -9.30 -8.68 5.02
CA SER A 30 -7.90 -8.93 4.64
C SER A 30 -6.90 -8.24 5.57
N ALA A 31 -5.71 -8.82 5.77
CA ALA A 31 -4.62 -8.27 6.58
C ALA A 31 -3.29 -8.24 5.82
N THR A 32 -2.40 -7.31 6.17
CA THR A 32 -1.11 -7.08 5.48
C THR A 32 0.07 -7.10 6.47
N VAL A 33 0.88 -8.15 6.47
CA VAL A 33 2.01 -8.25 7.40
C VAL A 33 3.31 -7.78 6.73
N THR A 34 4.03 -6.87 7.38
CA THR A 34 5.36 -6.38 6.95
C THR A 34 6.45 -6.98 7.84
N VAL A 35 7.54 -7.45 7.22
CA VAL A 35 8.60 -8.19 7.92
C VAL A 35 9.85 -7.34 8.10
N GLU A 36 10.05 -6.78 9.30
CA GLU A 36 11.17 -5.87 9.57
C GLU A 36 12.46 -6.59 10.02
N SER A 37 12.31 -7.66 10.81
CA SER A 37 13.42 -8.50 11.27
C SER A 37 12.98 -9.96 11.41
N PRO A 38 12.80 -10.67 10.27
CA PRO A 38 12.50 -12.09 10.34
C PRO A 38 13.70 -12.77 10.99
N GLN A 39 13.53 -13.33 12.18
CA GLN A 39 14.39 -14.42 12.60
C GLN A 39 13.67 -15.70 12.23
N VAL A 40 14.32 -16.61 11.50
CA VAL A 40 13.64 -17.78 10.93
C VAL A 40 13.99 -19.04 11.71
N LYS A 41 12.96 -19.79 12.06
CA LYS A 41 13.07 -21.18 12.51
C LYS A 41 12.60 -22.11 11.41
N MET A 42 13.28 -23.25 11.33
CA MET A 42 13.01 -24.28 10.34
C MET A 42 12.68 -25.59 11.02
N LYS A 43 11.83 -26.38 10.37
CA LYS A 43 11.51 -27.73 10.79
C LYS A 43 11.40 -28.63 9.56
N ASN A 44 12.15 -29.72 9.59
CA ASN A 44 11.98 -30.78 8.59
C ASN A 44 10.60 -31.42 8.79
N ASN A 45 9.82 -31.45 7.72
CA ASN A 45 8.59 -32.20 7.71
C ASN A 45 8.51 -32.98 6.40
N ASP A 46 8.44 -34.29 6.50
CA ASP A 46 8.37 -35.18 5.35
C ASP A 46 6.96 -35.18 4.77
N SER A 47 6.90 -34.90 3.47
CA SER A 47 5.78 -35.16 2.55
C SER A 47 4.51 -34.31 2.75
N ALA A 48 4.43 -33.21 1.98
CA ALA A 48 3.15 -32.64 1.58
C ALA A 48 3.24 -32.10 0.15
N GLY A 49 2.59 -32.78 -0.80
CA GLY A 49 2.09 -32.30 -2.10
C GLY A 49 2.93 -31.35 -2.98
N GLY A 50 3.25 -31.82 -4.19
CA GLY A 50 3.02 -31.15 -5.48
C GLY A 50 3.38 -29.68 -5.72
N LEU A 51 4.26 -29.04 -4.94
CA LEU A 51 4.74 -27.69 -5.24
C LEU A 51 5.91 -27.76 -6.24
N ILE A 52 5.76 -27.10 -7.39
CA ILE A 52 6.78 -27.07 -8.45
C ILE A 52 7.56 -25.77 -8.35
N CYS A 53 8.82 -25.81 -7.88
CA CYS A 53 9.76 -24.70 -8.09
C CYS A 53 10.47 -24.88 -9.44
N HIS A 54 10.44 -23.85 -10.29
CA HIS A 54 11.17 -23.84 -11.56
C HIS A 54 12.68 -23.51 -11.44
N LYS A 55 13.20 -23.27 -10.22
CA LYS A 55 14.62 -23.01 -9.90
C LYS A 55 15.08 -23.83 -8.68
N THR A 56 16.37 -23.75 -8.33
CA THR A 56 17.07 -24.52 -7.27
C THR A 56 16.34 -24.57 -5.93
N SER A 57 15.82 -23.45 -5.43
CA SER A 57 14.93 -23.39 -4.26
C SER A 57 13.93 -22.24 -4.41
N CYS A 58 12.72 -22.38 -3.83
CA CYS A 58 11.77 -21.28 -3.73
C CYS A 58 11.04 -21.21 -2.38
N LEU A 59 10.67 -20.00 -1.99
CA LEU A 59 9.96 -19.68 -0.75
C LEU A 59 8.49 -19.38 -1.05
N HIS A 60 7.60 -20.04 -0.32
CA HIS A 60 6.17 -19.74 -0.28
C HIS A 60 5.79 -19.26 1.11
N VAL A 61 5.07 -18.14 1.16
CA VAL A 61 4.37 -17.67 2.36
C VAL A 61 2.95 -18.19 2.29
N GLU A 62 2.50 -18.91 3.31
CA GLU A 62 1.20 -19.59 3.28
C GLU A 62 0.23 -18.96 4.29
N TYR A 63 0.70 -18.69 5.51
CA TYR A 63 -0.16 -18.18 6.58
C TYR A 63 0.58 -17.18 7.45
N PHE A 64 -0.18 -16.40 8.19
CA PHE A 64 0.31 -15.68 9.35
C PHE A 64 -0.73 -15.68 10.45
N ALA A 65 -0.27 -15.58 11.69
CA ALA A 65 -1.12 -15.50 12.88
C ALA A 65 -0.67 -14.34 13.75
N GLY A 66 -1.59 -13.78 14.53
CA GLY A 66 -1.20 -12.91 15.63
C GLY A 66 -2.21 -12.94 16.75
N THR A 67 -1.73 -12.53 17.92
CA THR A 67 -2.50 -12.46 19.15
C THR A 67 -2.61 -11.04 19.66
N ASP A 68 -3.83 -10.63 19.96
CA ASP A 68 -4.08 -9.29 20.50
C ASP A 68 -3.57 -9.17 21.96
N THR A 69 -3.86 -8.04 22.59
CA THR A 69 -3.54 -7.83 24.00
C THR A 69 -4.45 -8.60 24.97
N SER A 70 -5.45 -9.34 24.50
CA SER A 70 -6.24 -10.27 25.31
C SER A 70 -5.72 -11.72 25.22
N GLY A 71 -4.93 -12.04 24.19
CA GLY A 71 -4.40 -13.37 23.89
C GLY A 71 -5.25 -14.11 22.84
N GLU A 72 -6.25 -13.46 22.25
CA GLU A 72 -7.07 -14.04 21.19
C GLU A 72 -6.26 -14.15 19.90
N THR A 73 -6.20 -15.35 19.32
CA THR A 73 -5.43 -15.62 18.11
C THR A 73 -6.32 -15.54 16.88
N THR A 74 -5.84 -14.86 15.85
CA THR A 74 -6.46 -14.91 14.52
C THR A 74 -5.48 -15.43 13.49
N TRP A 75 -6.03 -16.17 12.53
CA TRP A 75 -5.31 -16.79 11.42
C TRP A 75 -5.66 -16.10 10.12
N VAL A 76 -4.66 -15.92 9.26
CA VAL A 76 -4.83 -15.30 7.95
C VAL A 76 -4.13 -16.14 6.90
N LEU A 77 -4.87 -16.49 5.85
CA LEU A 77 -4.37 -17.25 4.70
C LEU A 77 -3.81 -16.27 3.66
N LYS A 78 -2.56 -16.48 3.21
CA LYS A 78 -2.03 -15.75 2.06
C LYS A 78 -2.78 -16.19 0.80
N ASN A 79 -3.40 -15.24 0.11
CA ASN A 79 -4.00 -15.50 -1.21
C ASN A 79 -2.92 -15.46 -2.31
N GLY A 80 -2.90 -16.51 -3.13
CA GLY A 80 -2.01 -16.66 -4.29
C GLY A 80 -0.60 -17.17 -3.96
N TYR A 81 0.14 -17.60 -4.99
CA TYR A 81 1.52 -18.05 -4.87
C TYR A 81 2.48 -16.90 -5.16
N GLU A 82 2.95 -16.23 -4.11
CA GLU A 82 4.16 -15.41 -4.23
C GLU A 82 5.37 -16.30 -3.97
N SER A 83 6.17 -16.53 -5.01
CA SER A 83 7.33 -17.41 -4.95
C SER A 83 8.59 -16.59 -5.03
N PHE A 84 9.43 -16.65 -4.01
CA PHE A 84 10.74 -16.01 -4.02
C PHE A 84 11.81 -17.02 -4.34
N TYR A 85 12.76 -16.64 -5.19
CA TYR A 85 13.89 -17.49 -5.51
C TYR A 85 14.93 -17.42 -4.41
N LEU A 86 15.41 -18.58 -3.97
CA LEU A 86 16.44 -18.71 -2.96
C LEU A 86 17.62 -19.51 -3.49
N GLU A 87 18.81 -19.20 -2.99
CA GLU A 87 20.01 -20.00 -3.23
C GLU A 87 19.89 -21.34 -2.47
N ALA A 88 19.54 -21.28 -1.19
CA ALA A 88 19.20 -22.44 -0.37
C ALA A 88 17.98 -22.20 0.55
N CYS A 89 17.38 -23.29 1.01
CA CYS A 89 16.45 -23.26 2.13
C CYS A 89 17.24 -23.21 3.43
N GLU A 90 17.80 -22.05 3.77
CA GLU A 90 18.52 -21.79 5.02
C GLU A 90 17.95 -20.55 5.69
N PRO A 91 17.99 -20.42 7.04
CA PRO A 91 17.38 -19.30 7.73
C PRO A 91 17.85 -17.95 7.17
N GLY A 92 19.15 -17.73 7.01
CA GLY A 92 19.68 -16.45 6.52
C GLY A 92 19.23 -16.06 5.11
N ASP A 93 19.03 -17.04 4.21
CA ASP A 93 18.52 -16.79 2.86
C ASP A 93 17.05 -16.38 2.89
N ILE A 94 16.25 -17.07 3.70
CA ILE A 94 14.83 -16.78 3.92
C ILE A 94 14.68 -15.39 4.55
N GLU A 95 15.46 -15.10 5.59
CA GLU A 95 15.46 -13.80 6.27
C GLU A 95 15.74 -12.65 5.32
N ARG A 96 16.78 -12.79 4.49
CA ARG A 96 17.16 -11.78 3.48
C ARG A 96 16.02 -11.49 2.50
N VAL A 97 15.32 -12.53 2.06
CA VAL A 97 14.23 -12.39 1.10
C VAL A 97 12.96 -11.81 1.72
N LEU A 98 12.66 -12.17 2.96
CA LEU A 98 11.48 -11.68 3.67
C LEU A 98 11.64 -10.22 4.13
N LYS A 99 12.85 -9.78 4.44
CA LYS A 99 13.10 -8.44 5.01
C LYS A 99 12.52 -7.32 4.14
N GLY A 100 11.74 -6.45 4.76
CA GLY A 100 11.07 -5.30 4.14
C GLY A 100 9.94 -5.68 3.18
N LYS A 101 9.50 -6.96 3.14
CA LYS A 101 8.35 -7.39 2.34
C LYS A 101 7.06 -7.23 3.10
N SER A 102 5.99 -6.98 2.35
CA SER A 102 4.62 -6.90 2.86
C SER A 102 3.75 -7.94 2.16
N PHE A 103 2.95 -8.66 2.94
CA PHE A 103 2.15 -9.80 2.47
C PHE A 103 0.67 -9.61 2.80
N LEU A 104 -0.19 -9.61 1.78
CA LEU A 104 -1.65 -9.55 1.93
C LEU A 104 -2.28 -10.95 2.05
N GLY A 105 -3.14 -11.17 3.03
CA GLY A 105 -3.91 -12.41 3.22
C GLY A 105 -5.36 -12.19 3.64
N GLU A 106 -6.18 -13.24 3.57
CA GLU A 106 -7.60 -13.30 3.96
C GLU A 106 -7.76 -13.89 5.36
N VAL A 107 -8.54 -13.22 6.21
CA VAL A 107 -8.80 -13.66 7.59
C VAL A 107 -9.66 -14.91 7.60
N ARG A 108 -9.27 -15.93 8.36
CA ARG A 108 -10.00 -17.19 8.50
C ARG A 108 -10.17 -17.59 9.96
N SER A 109 -11.30 -18.22 10.27
CA SER A 109 -11.61 -18.76 11.61
C SER A 109 -10.99 -20.12 11.90
N LEU A 110 -10.40 -20.78 10.90
CA LEU A 110 -9.85 -22.13 11.01
C LEU A 110 -8.37 -22.11 11.42
N VAL A 111 -8.05 -22.90 12.46
CA VAL A 111 -6.68 -23.28 12.79
C VAL A 111 -6.16 -24.26 11.73
N VAL A 112 -4.95 -24.05 11.24
CA VAL A 112 -4.37 -24.86 10.17
C VAL A 112 -3.52 -25.99 10.76
N ASP A 113 -3.85 -27.24 10.45
CA ASP A 113 -3.31 -28.44 11.12
C ASP A 113 -1.78 -28.63 11.05
N TRP A 114 -1.10 -28.05 10.06
CA TRP A 114 0.36 -28.17 9.90
C TRP A 114 1.12 -26.96 10.42
N VAL A 115 0.43 -25.86 10.70
CA VAL A 115 1.04 -24.76 11.44
C VAL A 115 1.17 -25.22 12.89
N GLU A 116 2.25 -24.82 13.58
CA GLU A 116 2.37 -25.12 14.99
C GLU A 116 1.06 -24.73 15.68
N ARG A 117 0.42 -25.70 16.36
CA ARG A 117 -0.78 -25.44 17.17
C ARG A 117 -0.53 -24.42 18.28
N THR A 118 0.73 -24.00 18.44
CA THR A 118 1.17 -22.95 19.33
C THR A 118 0.99 -21.59 18.66
N PRO A 119 -0.03 -20.80 19.05
CA PRO A 119 -0.15 -19.42 18.60
C PRO A 119 1.08 -18.59 19.04
N PRO A 120 1.34 -17.45 18.39
CA PRO A 120 2.37 -16.53 18.83
C PRO A 120 2.05 -15.98 20.23
N ALA A 121 3.07 -15.56 20.98
CA ALA A 121 2.91 -14.97 22.30
C ALA A 121 1.97 -13.76 22.25
N LYS A 122 1.21 -13.52 23.32
CA LYS A 122 0.29 -12.38 23.46
C LYS A 122 0.92 -11.05 23.00
N GLY A 123 0.22 -10.30 22.15
CA GLY A 123 0.75 -9.06 21.57
C GLY A 123 1.90 -9.30 20.59
N SER A 124 1.81 -10.37 19.80
CA SER A 124 2.82 -10.66 18.77
C SER A 124 2.20 -11.34 17.55
N TYR A 125 2.94 -11.34 16.45
CA TYR A 125 2.58 -12.03 15.22
C TYR A 125 3.68 -12.98 14.77
N ARG A 126 3.30 -13.96 13.95
CA ARG A 126 4.19 -14.96 13.35
C ARG A 126 3.78 -15.23 11.90
N ILE A 127 4.77 -15.39 11.03
CA ILE A 127 4.58 -15.75 9.62
C ILE A 127 5.01 -17.19 9.43
N TYR A 128 4.27 -17.92 8.60
CA TYR A 128 4.46 -19.32 8.31
C TYR A 128 4.50 -19.56 6.81
N GLY A 129 5.28 -20.56 6.42
CA GLY A 129 5.29 -21.00 5.05
C GLY A 129 6.18 -22.21 4.84
N ARG A 130 6.55 -22.37 3.57
CA ARG A 130 7.39 -23.47 3.12
C ARG A 130 8.50 -22.99 2.22
N CYS A 131 9.68 -23.56 2.40
CA CYS A 131 10.76 -23.50 1.43
C CYS A 131 10.83 -24.84 0.71
N VAL A 132 10.95 -24.80 -0.60
CA VAL A 132 10.93 -25.98 -1.47
C VAL A 132 12.27 -26.05 -2.20
N LYS A 133 12.95 -27.19 -2.13
CA LYS A 133 14.24 -27.46 -2.78
C LYS A 133 14.20 -28.85 -3.40
N GLY A 134 14.10 -28.92 -4.73
CA GLY A 134 13.88 -30.19 -5.44
C GLY A 134 12.55 -30.83 -5.02
N SER A 135 12.58 -32.08 -4.57
CA SER A 135 11.41 -32.80 -4.03
C SER A 135 11.16 -32.55 -2.54
N ASN A 136 12.02 -31.79 -1.87
CA ASN A 136 11.98 -31.62 -0.43
C ASN A 136 11.28 -30.31 -0.06
N ASN A 137 10.40 -30.43 0.94
CA ASN A 137 9.63 -29.33 1.49
C ASN A 137 10.08 -29.11 2.94
N ILE A 138 10.49 -27.89 3.26
CA ILE A 138 10.92 -27.52 4.60
C ILE A 138 9.97 -26.43 5.11
N ASN A 139 9.26 -26.74 6.17
CA ASN A 139 8.40 -25.75 6.81
C ASN A 139 9.28 -24.75 7.57
N TRP A 140 8.90 -23.48 7.52
CA TRP A 140 9.57 -22.42 8.25
C TRP A 140 8.54 -21.50 8.89
N PHE A 141 9.00 -20.81 9.92
CA PHE A 141 8.25 -19.75 10.55
C PHE A 141 9.17 -18.68 11.10
N THR A 142 8.68 -17.45 11.22
CA THR A 142 9.43 -16.40 11.92
C THR A 142 9.35 -16.60 13.43
N LEU A 143 10.27 -16.04 14.20
CA LEU A 143 10.01 -15.81 15.62
C LEU A 143 8.86 -14.82 15.82
N ASP A 144 8.29 -14.85 17.01
CA ASP A 144 7.29 -13.88 17.45
C ASP A 144 7.85 -12.47 17.27
N GLN A 145 7.13 -11.69 16.48
CA GLN A 145 7.41 -10.29 16.23
C GLN A 145 6.41 -9.45 17.02
N PRO A 146 6.83 -8.38 17.70
CA PRO A 146 5.93 -7.57 18.50
C PRO A 146 4.78 -7.03 17.66
N TRP A 147 3.56 -7.12 18.20
CA TRP A 147 2.34 -6.57 17.63
C TRP A 147 1.53 -5.91 18.75
N ASP A 148 1.13 -4.67 18.57
CA ASP A 148 0.34 -3.96 19.58
C ASP A 148 -1.14 -4.35 19.59
N GLY A 149 -1.59 -5.24 18.69
CA GLY A 149 -3.00 -5.63 18.63
C GLY A 149 -3.87 -4.57 17.95
N ILE A 150 -3.32 -3.45 17.49
CA ILE A 150 -4.10 -2.31 17.02
C ILE A 150 -4.13 -2.35 15.49
N PRO A 151 -5.32 -2.54 14.90
CA PRO A 151 -5.46 -2.42 13.46
C PRO A 151 -5.17 -0.98 13.06
N PRO A 152 -4.31 -0.74 12.05
CA PRO A 152 -4.00 0.61 11.62
C PRO A 152 -5.25 1.32 11.11
N PRO A 153 -5.22 2.66 11.07
CA PRO A 153 -6.31 3.41 10.49
C PRO A 153 -6.50 3.09 9.01
N VAL A 154 -7.72 2.74 8.63
CA VAL A 154 -8.15 2.64 7.24
C VAL A 154 -8.62 4.02 6.80
N CYS A 155 -7.86 4.62 5.88
CA CYS A 155 -8.15 5.94 5.37
C CYS A 155 -8.58 5.89 3.89
N GLY A 156 -9.63 6.62 3.55
CA GLY A 156 -10.10 6.87 2.20
C GLY A 156 -9.93 8.33 1.82
N LEU A 157 -9.96 8.60 0.51
CA LEU A 157 -10.03 9.95 -0.04
C LEU A 157 -11.24 10.04 -0.97
N SER A 158 -12.02 11.11 -0.82
CA SER A 158 -13.11 11.44 -1.73
C SER A 158 -12.92 12.87 -2.24
N GLY A 159 -13.29 13.13 -3.49
CA GLY A 159 -13.13 14.44 -4.11
C GLY A 159 -13.56 14.43 -5.57
N PRO A 160 -13.33 15.53 -6.30
CA PRO A 160 -13.71 15.61 -7.70
C PRO A 160 -12.79 14.74 -8.57
N ASP A 161 -13.36 13.85 -9.38
CA ASP A 161 -12.61 13.06 -10.37
C ASP A 161 -12.06 13.92 -11.52
N VAL A 162 -12.60 15.13 -11.68
CA VAL A 162 -12.31 16.03 -12.79
C VAL A 162 -12.12 17.46 -12.31
N ILE A 163 -11.01 18.08 -12.71
CA ILE A 163 -10.77 19.53 -12.57
C ILE A 163 -10.81 20.16 -13.97
N ASP A 164 -11.92 20.83 -14.28
CA ASP A 164 -12.15 21.46 -15.58
C ASP A 164 -11.78 22.94 -15.53
N PHE A 165 -10.81 23.44 -16.29
CA PHE A 165 -10.49 24.88 -16.32
C PHE A 165 -11.49 25.72 -17.13
N GLY A 166 -12.41 25.07 -17.85
CA GLY A 166 -13.29 25.71 -18.81
C GLY A 166 -12.52 26.32 -19.97
N GLU A 167 -13.17 27.27 -20.64
CA GLU A 167 -12.56 27.93 -21.79
C GLU A 167 -11.67 29.09 -21.38
N LEU A 168 -10.42 29.06 -21.86
CA LEU A 168 -9.44 30.11 -21.62
C LEU A 168 -8.97 30.71 -22.93
N LYS A 169 -8.87 32.04 -22.97
CA LYS A 169 -8.17 32.74 -24.07
C LYS A 169 -6.66 32.52 -23.92
N PRO A 170 -5.90 32.32 -25.02
CA PRO A 170 -4.45 32.06 -24.98
C PRO A 170 -3.64 33.00 -24.07
N ALA A 171 -3.93 34.31 -24.13
CA ALA A 171 -3.26 35.32 -23.31
C ALA A 171 -3.63 35.29 -21.82
N ALA A 172 -4.71 34.60 -21.45
CA ALA A 172 -5.24 34.54 -20.10
C ALA A 172 -4.94 33.21 -19.38
N VAL A 173 -4.13 32.33 -19.98
CA VAL A 173 -3.81 31.00 -19.44
C VAL A 173 -2.78 31.07 -18.30
N SER A 174 -1.75 31.90 -18.44
CA SER A 174 -0.68 31.98 -17.45
C SER A 174 -1.17 32.58 -16.13
N GLY A 175 -0.85 31.91 -15.02
CA GLY A 175 -1.23 32.34 -13.67
C GLY A 175 -2.66 31.97 -13.26
N LYS A 176 -3.40 31.23 -14.10
CA LYS A 176 -4.68 30.65 -13.69
C LYS A 176 -4.46 29.50 -12.74
N SER A 177 -5.29 29.43 -11.70
CA SER A 177 -5.29 28.36 -10.73
C SER A 177 -6.71 27.87 -10.50
N LYS A 178 -6.87 26.57 -10.33
CA LYS A 178 -8.10 25.98 -9.81
C LYS A 178 -7.82 25.21 -8.54
N LYS A 179 -8.70 25.41 -7.57
CA LYS A 179 -8.69 24.72 -6.31
C LYS A 179 -9.70 23.57 -6.36
N ALA A 180 -9.26 22.38 -6.00
CA ALA A 180 -10.07 21.22 -5.75
C ALA A 180 -9.93 20.81 -4.28
N ARG A 181 -11.05 20.42 -3.67
CA ARG A 181 -11.07 20.01 -2.27
C ARG A 181 -11.34 18.51 -2.19
N TYR A 182 -10.48 17.82 -1.48
CA TYR A 182 -10.59 16.40 -1.18
C TYR A 182 -10.83 16.20 0.30
N THR A 183 -11.71 15.27 0.63
CA THR A 183 -11.97 14.83 2.00
C THR A 183 -11.20 13.56 2.26
N ILE A 184 -10.25 13.60 3.20
CA ILE A 184 -9.59 12.41 3.74
C ILE A 184 -10.43 11.96 4.93
N SER A 185 -10.88 10.71 4.92
CA SER A 185 -11.65 10.12 6.01
C SER A 185 -10.94 8.89 6.54
N CYS A 186 -10.87 8.73 7.86
CA CYS A 186 -10.30 7.54 8.49
C CYS A 186 -11.28 6.98 9.52
N ASP A 187 -11.29 5.65 9.66
CA ASP A 187 -12.06 4.95 10.70
C ASP A 187 -11.56 5.26 12.12
N LYS A 188 -10.28 5.61 12.26
CA LYS A 188 -9.60 5.97 13.52
C LYS A 188 -8.71 7.19 13.34
N LYS A 189 -8.21 7.72 14.47
CA LYS A 189 -7.22 8.78 14.46
C LYS A 189 -5.98 8.35 13.68
N ALA A 190 -5.57 9.16 12.69
CA ALA A 190 -4.47 8.85 11.81
C ALA A 190 -3.69 10.10 11.40
N THR A 191 -2.40 9.94 11.13
CA THR A 191 -1.63 10.92 10.37
C THR A 191 -1.54 10.43 8.93
N VAL A 192 -1.93 11.25 7.96
CA VAL A 192 -1.98 10.87 6.55
C VAL A 192 -1.23 11.90 5.73
N LYS A 193 -0.21 11.45 5.01
CA LYS A 193 0.46 12.24 3.98
C LYS A 193 -0.21 12.04 2.64
N VAL A 194 -0.62 13.13 2.02
CA VAL A 194 -1.25 13.15 0.70
C VAL A 194 -0.31 13.76 -0.32
N THR A 195 -0.03 13.03 -1.39
CA THR A 195 0.76 13.50 -2.54
C THR A 195 -0.07 13.43 -3.82
N PHE A 196 0.19 14.33 -4.74
CA PHE A 196 -0.40 14.35 -6.08
C PHE A 196 0.71 14.44 -7.11
N VAL A 197 0.73 13.51 -8.04
CA VAL A 197 1.77 13.37 -9.05
C VAL A 197 1.15 13.12 -10.42
N PHE A 198 1.71 13.68 -11.47
CA PHE A 198 1.36 13.28 -12.83
C PHE A 198 1.85 11.86 -13.12
N ALA A 199 1.41 11.27 -14.24
CA ALA A 199 1.87 9.95 -14.68
C ALA A 199 3.40 9.84 -14.80
N SER A 200 4.07 10.96 -15.07
CA SER A 200 5.54 11.09 -15.08
C SER A 200 6.22 10.98 -13.70
N GLY A 201 5.45 10.96 -12.61
CA GLY A 201 5.97 11.01 -11.23
C GLY A 201 6.37 12.41 -10.75
N SER A 202 6.15 13.44 -11.58
CA SER A 202 6.45 14.85 -11.26
C SER A 202 5.21 15.60 -10.75
N SER A 203 5.41 16.68 -9.98
CA SER A 203 4.34 17.64 -9.64
C SER A 203 4.13 18.70 -10.71
N SER A 204 4.88 18.65 -11.80
CA SER A 204 4.70 19.53 -12.95
C SER A 204 4.87 18.77 -14.26
N GLU A 205 3.97 19.03 -15.20
CA GLU A 205 3.94 18.35 -16.49
C GLU A 205 3.69 19.35 -17.61
N LYS A 206 4.52 19.26 -18.66
CA LYS A 206 4.36 20.04 -19.90
C LYS A 206 3.28 19.34 -20.73
N ILE A 207 2.14 20.00 -20.91
CA ILE A 207 0.99 19.47 -21.67
C ILE A 207 0.94 19.97 -23.11
N ALA A 208 1.68 21.03 -23.42
CA ALA A 208 1.88 21.56 -24.78
C ALA A 208 3.14 22.43 -24.82
N ASP A 209 3.52 22.89 -26.02
CA ASP A 209 4.55 23.92 -26.15
C ASP A 209 4.16 25.17 -25.34
N ASP A 210 5.10 25.63 -24.52
CA ASP A 210 4.91 26.73 -23.57
C ASP A 210 3.71 26.61 -22.63
N LEU A 211 3.19 25.40 -22.35
CA LEU A 211 2.09 25.17 -21.42
C LEU A 211 2.40 24.05 -20.43
N THR A 212 2.42 24.40 -19.15
CA THR A 212 2.77 23.50 -18.04
C THR A 212 1.70 23.55 -16.97
N LEU A 213 1.30 22.39 -16.47
CA LEU A 213 0.51 22.25 -15.25
C LEU A 213 1.43 22.02 -14.06
N ALA A 214 1.06 22.56 -12.90
CA ALA A 214 1.72 22.28 -11.63
C ALA A 214 0.69 21.95 -10.55
N LEU A 215 0.97 20.91 -9.77
CA LEU A 215 0.14 20.43 -8.67
C LEU A 215 0.74 20.89 -7.34
N LYS A 216 -0.11 21.40 -6.44
CA LYS A 216 0.26 21.75 -5.07
C LYS A 216 -0.79 21.28 -4.09
N VAL A 217 -0.36 20.71 -2.97
CA VAL A 217 -1.24 20.27 -1.88
C VAL A 217 -0.99 21.18 -0.69
N GLY A 218 -2.01 21.95 -0.30
CA GLY A 218 -1.83 23.05 0.63
C GLY A 218 -0.78 24.06 0.12
N THR A 219 0.35 24.15 0.83
CA THR A 219 1.47 25.04 0.48
C THR A 219 2.67 24.32 -0.13
N LYS A 220 2.57 23.00 -0.34
CA LYS A 220 3.69 22.14 -0.79
C LYS A 220 3.50 21.71 -2.24
N ASP A 221 4.63 21.47 -2.91
CA ASP A 221 4.63 20.82 -4.22
C ASP A 221 3.97 19.44 -4.14
N GLY A 222 3.21 19.06 -5.18
CA GLY A 222 2.40 17.83 -5.18
C GLY A 222 3.17 16.56 -4.81
N VAL A 223 4.43 16.42 -5.27
CA VAL A 223 5.30 15.25 -4.98
C VAL A 223 5.76 15.24 -3.52
N LYS A 224 6.04 16.41 -2.94
CA LYS A 224 6.42 16.52 -1.52
C LYS A 224 5.22 16.18 -0.63
N GLY A 225 4.02 16.56 -1.09
CA GLY A 225 2.76 16.33 -0.41
C GLY A 225 2.63 17.15 0.87
N GLN A 226 1.50 16.96 1.53
CA GLN A 226 1.17 17.59 2.80
C GLN A 226 0.65 16.52 3.76
N THR A 227 1.09 16.59 5.02
CA THR A 227 0.62 15.72 6.09
C THR A 227 -0.59 16.34 6.78
N TYR A 228 -1.59 15.50 7.06
CA TYR A 228 -2.84 15.85 7.70
C TYR A 228 -3.10 14.91 8.86
N THR A 229 -3.47 15.45 10.01
CA THR A 229 -3.93 14.65 11.14
C THR A 229 -5.46 14.57 11.10
N VAL A 230 -5.99 13.36 10.97
CA VAL A 230 -7.42 13.05 11.01
C VAL A 230 -7.77 12.74 12.46
N GLU A 231 -8.29 13.73 13.19
CA GLU A 231 -8.68 13.58 14.60
C GLU A 231 -10.15 13.17 14.78
N LYS A 232 -11.03 13.61 13.88
CA LYS A 232 -12.48 13.36 13.90
C LYS A 232 -12.95 13.04 12.50
N SER A 233 -13.27 11.78 12.23
CA SER A 233 -13.84 11.16 11.01
C SER A 233 -13.31 11.61 9.62
N ALA A 234 -13.09 12.90 9.37
CA ALA A 234 -12.47 13.43 8.17
C ALA A 234 -11.72 14.76 8.36
N VAL A 235 -10.78 15.04 7.45
CA VAL A 235 -10.09 16.33 7.28
C VAL A 235 -10.04 16.71 5.80
N GLN A 236 -9.95 18.01 5.51
CA GLN A 236 -9.95 18.53 4.15
C GLN A 236 -8.51 18.76 3.66
N ALA A 237 -8.19 18.19 2.50
CA ALA A 237 -6.98 18.47 1.74
C ALA A 237 -7.32 19.32 0.52
N ASP A 238 -6.65 20.46 0.41
CA ASP A 238 -6.82 21.39 -0.69
C ASP A 238 -5.73 21.15 -1.74
N LEU A 239 -6.13 20.77 -2.95
CA LEU A 239 -5.28 20.69 -4.14
C LEU A 239 -5.43 21.98 -4.94
N ASN A 240 -4.32 22.61 -5.28
CA ASN A 240 -4.27 23.67 -6.29
C ASN A 240 -3.60 23.13 -7.55
N VAL A 241 -4.24 23.37 -8.69
CA VAL A 241 -3.70 23.10 -10.01
C VAL A 241 -3.43 24.44 -10.67
N ASP A 242 -2.16 24.72 -10.92
CA ASP A 242 -1.70 25.98 -11.50
C ASP A 242 -1.32 25.79 -12.97
N LEU A 243 -1.82 26.66 -13.83
CA LEU A 243 -1.40 26.78 -15.23
C LEU A 243 -0.27 27.81 -15.34
N LYS A 244 0.84 27.38 -15.92
CA LYS A 244 1.96 28.25 -16.30
C LYS A 244 2.11 28.23 -17.80
N SER A 245 2.27 29.42 -18.39
CA SER A 245 2.64 29.53 -19.79
C SER A 245 3.83 30.46 -20.00
N GLY A 246 4.75 30.05 -20.87
CA GLY A 246 5.94 30.82 -21.26
C GLY A 246 5.66 31.86 -22.36
N GLY A 247 4.42 31.92 -22.86
CA GLY A 247 4.00 32.81 -23.95
C GLY A 247 2.48 32.77 -24.16
N ALA A 248 2.03 33.01 -25.39
CA ALA A 248 0.64 32.75 -25.75
C ALA A 248 0.42 31.24 -25.83
N ALA A 249 -0.41 30.69 -24.95
CA ALA A 249 -0.66 29.25 -24.93
C ALA A 249 -1.20 28.76 -26.30
N PRO A 250 -0.70 27.63 -26.83
CA PRO A 250 -1.15 27.15 -28.13
C PRO A 250 -2.63 26.82 -28.14
N VAL A 251 -3.23 26.91 -29.31
CA VAL A 251 -4.66 26.65 -29.51
C VAL A 251 -4.86 25.13 -29.60
N GLY A 252 -5.07 24.45 -28.47
CA GLY A 252 -5.52 23.04 -28.41
C GLY A 252 -6.62 22.74 -27.38
N GLU A 253 -7.10 21.51 -27.32
CA GLU A 253 -7.70 20.94 -26.12
C GLU A 253 -6.62 20.13 -25.41
N TYR A 254 -6.58 20.21 -24.08
CA TYR A 254 -5.51 19.61 -23.30
C TYR A 254 -6.09 18.78 -22.16
N GLN A 255 -5.49 17.63 -21.93
CA GLN A 255 -5.84 16.75 -20.84
C GLN A 255 -4.55 16.26 -20.19
N ALA A 256 -4.59 16.09 -18.88
CA ALA A 256 -3.52 15.49 -18.10
C ALA A 256 -4.13 14.51 -17.12
N SER A 257 -3.35 13.52 -16.71
CA SER A 257 -3.79 12.58 -15.68
C SER A 257 -2.82 12.63 -14.52
N ALA A 258 -3.39 12.71 -13.31
CA ALA A 258 -2.63 12.69 -12.08
C ALA A 258 -3.12 11.56 -11.18
N VAL A 259 -2.20 11.04 -10.39
CA VAL A 259 -2.43 10.04 -9.37
C VAL A 259 -2.35 10.73 -8.03
N VAL A 260 -3.34 10.45 -7.18
CA VAL A 260 -3.29 10.81 -5.76
C VAL A 260 -2.83 9.60 -4.97
N LYS A 261 -1.91 9.82 -4.04
CA LYS A 261 -1.42 8.79 -3.12
C LYS A 261 -1.64 9.23 -1.69
N LEU A 262 -2.24 8.34 -0.90
CA LEU A 262 -2.37 8.46 0.54
C LEU A 262 -1.34 7.55 1.19
N THR A 263 -0.59 8.09 2.14
CA THR A 263 0.34 7.31 2.97
C THR A 263 -0.07 7.57 4.42
N VAL A 264 -0.57 6.55 5.10
CA VAL A 264 -0.80 6.62 6.54
C VAL A 264 0.56 6.54 7.23
N GLU A 265 0.85 7.45 8.15
CA GLU A 265 2.11 7.55 8.92
C GLU A 265 1.93 7.07 10.36
#